data_AF-A0A4Q0VZP5-F1
#
_entry.id   AF-A0A4Q0VZP5-F1
#
_cell.length_a   1.000
_cell.length_b   1.000
_cell.length_c   1.000
_cell.angle_alpha   90.00
_cell.angle_beta   90.00
_cell.angle_gamma   90.00
#
_symmetry.space_group_name_H-M   'P 1'
#
loop_
_entity.id
_entity.type
_entity.pdbx_description
1 polymer ?
#
loop_
_entity_poly.entity_id
_entity_poly.type
_entity_poly.pdbx_seq_one_letter_code
_entity_poly.pdbx_strand_id
1 'polypeptide(L)'
;MKWSFRFIFILTVLLVIASFFRWSESETISTTTPGVHLTYIKDRWVGQAWVEYCPPTALCIKNYEVPLVIESDRHNSYEALIQEHGKHGLSGFLVQAWRTRDLATFIWITITSISFAGTIFTFVSFKRRKK
;
A
#
# COMPACT_ATOMS: atom_id res chain seq x y z
N MET A 1 -30.48 -17.47 4.27
CA MET A 1 -29.21 -17.95 4.85
C MET A 1 -28.15 -18.36 3.83
N LYS A 2 -28.45 -19.23 2.84
CA LYS A 2 -27.49 -19.57 1.75
C LYS A 2 -27.03 -18.34 0.95
N TRP A 3 -27.95 -17.42 0.68
CA TRP A 3 -27.66 -16.15 0.00
C TRP A 3 -26.75 -15.22 0.82
N SER A 4 -27.01 -15.08 2.12
CA SER A 4 -26.20 -14.25 3.02
C SER A 4 -24.75 -14.74 3.09
N PHE A 5 -24.54 -16.06 3.21
CA PHE A 5 -23.19 -16.64 3.18
C PHE A 5 -22.48 -16.37 1.85
N ARG A 6 -23.15 -16.67 0.72
CA ARG A 6 -22.58 -16.45 -0.63
C ARG A 6 -22.19 -14.98 -0.84
N PHE A 7 -23.06 -14.06 -0.44
CA PHE A 7 -22.81 -12.64 -0.56
C PHE A 7 -21.57 -12.19 0.24
N ILE A 8 -21.50 -12.52 1.53
CA ILE A 8 -20.39 -12.11 2.40
C ILE A 8 -19.08 -12.80 1.94
N PHE A 9 -19.15 -14.05 1.50
CA PHE A 9 -18.00 -14.76 0.93
C PHE A 9 -17.47 -14.06 -0.32
N ILE A 10 -18.35 -13.74 -1.28
CA ILE A 10 -17.97 -13.01 -2.51
C ILE A 10 -17.38 -11.65 -2.16
N LEU A 11 -18.02 -10.89 -1.26
CA LEU A 11 -17.50 -9.60 -0.79
C LEU A 11 -16.11 -9.73 -0.19
N THR A 12 -15.88 -10.74 0.67
CA THR A 12 -14.57 -10.99 1.28
C THR A 12 -13.52 -11.30 0.23
N VAL A 13 -13.84 -12.13 -0.76
CA VAL A 13 -12.93 -12.44 -1.87
C VAL A 13 -12.61 -11.18 -2.68
N LEU A 14 -13.61 -10.35 -3.00
CA LEU A 14 -13.40 -9.09 -3.71
C LEU A 14 -12.50 -8.12 -2.92
N LEU A 15 -12.71 -8.01 -1.61
CA LEU A 15 -11.84 -7.21 -0.73
C LEU A 15 -10.41 -7.77 -0.69
N VAL A 16 -10.21 -9.08 -0.66
CA VAL A 16 -8.83 -9.62 -0.73
C VAL A 16 -8.20 -9.31 -2.09
N ILE A 17 -8.91 -9.53 -3.18
CA ILE A 17 -8.41 -9.29 -4.54
C ILE A 17 -8.05 -7.81 -4.77
N ALA A 18 -8.88 -6.89 -4.28
CA ALA A 18 -8.64 -5.45 -4.44
C ALA A 18 -7.35 -4.96 -3.74
N SER A 19 -6.80 -5.71 -2.78
CA SER A 19 -5.50 -5.39 -2.17
C SER A 19 -4.33 -5.51 -3.14
N PHE A 20 -4.38 -6.45 -4.09
CA PHE A 20 -3.36 -6.61 -5.12
C PHE A 20 -3.35 -5.44 -6.11
N PHE A 21 -4.47 -4.74 -6.26
CA PHE A 21 -4.60 -3.59 -7.15
C PHE A 21 -4.30 -2.26 -6.45
N ARG A 22 -3.85 -2.27 -5.19
CA ARG A 22 -3.50 -1.06 -4.45
C ARG A 22 -2.31 -0.33 -5.08
N TRP A 23 -1.26 -1.09 -5.36
CA TRP A 23 -0.02 -0.55 -5.88
C TRP A 23 -0.03 -0.61 -7.39
N SER A 24 0.29 0.51 -8.04
CA SER A 24 0.82 0.46 -9.39
C SER A 24 2.32 0.63 -9.34
N GLU A 25 3.03 -0.39 -9.80
CA GLU A 25 4.42 -0.27 -10.15
C GLU A 25 4.58 0.76 -11.27
N SER A 26 5.59 1.60 -11.12
CA SER A 26 6.05 2.44 -12.21
C SER A 26 7.55 2.21 -12.41
N GLU A 27 8.15 3.06 -13.22
CA GLU A 27 9.49 2.91 -13.74
C GLU A 27 10.56 2.79 -12.65
N THR A 28 11.51 1.87 -12.83
CA THR A 28 12.70 1.78 -11.99
C THR A 28 13.84 2.52 -12.69
N ILE A 29 14.39 3.52 -12.01
CA ILE A 29 15.49 4.33 -12.52
C ILE A 29 16.77 3.88 -11.80
N SER A 30 17.77 3.49 -12.57
CA SER A 30 19.13 3.32 -12.06
C SER A 30 19.72 4.69 -11.77
N THR A 31 20.16 4.90 -10.53
CA THR A 31 20.77 6.19 -10.16
C THR A 31 22.19 6.28 -10.70
N THR A 32 22.79 7.47 -10.59
CA THR A 32 24.21 7.69 -10.91
C THR A 32 25.16 6.84 -10.06
N THR A 33 24.69 6.31 -8.92
CA THR A 33 25.48 5.43 -8.07
C THR A 33 25.27 3.96 -8.48
N PRO A 34 26.34 3.21 -8.83
CA PRO A 34 26.22 1.80 -9.18
C PRO A 34 25.59 0.98 -8.05
N GLY A 35 24.63 0.12 -8.40
CA GLY A 35 23.92 -0.74 -7.44
C GLY A 35 22.78 -0.06 -6.67
N VAL A 36 22.53 1.23 -6.90
CA VAL A 36 21.41 1.95 -6.29
C VAL A 36 20.26 2.09 -7.29
N HIS A 37 19.09 1.62 -6.87
CA HIS A 37 17.86 1.68 -7.66
C HIS A 37 16.78 2.50 -6.93
N LEU A 38 16.12 3.38 -7.68
CA LEU A 38 14.91 4.08 -7.26
C LEU A 38 13.73 3.53 -8.04
N THR A 39 12.79 2.90 -7.34
CA THR A 39 11.56 2.40 -7.94
C THR A 39 10.42 3.33 -7.57
N TYR A 40 9.81 3.94 -8.58
CA TYR A 40 8.67 4.81 -8.38
C TYR A 40 7.41 3.94 -8.32
N ILE A 41 6.55 4.17 -7.33
CA ILE A 41 5.28 3.46 -7.18
C ILE A 41 4.16 4.46 -6.89
N LYS A 42 2.92 4.07 -7.13
CA LYS A 42 1.75 4.90 -6.80
C LYS A 42 0.74 4.09 -5.99
N ASP A 43 0.37 4.64 -4.84
CA ASP A 43 -0.72 4.11 -4.01
C ASP A 43 -2.05 4.59 -4.58
N ARG A 44 -2.77 3.70 -5.28
CA ARG A 44 -4.05 4.03 -5.92
C ARG A 44 -5.18 4.32 -4.93
N TRP A 45 -5.04 3.90 -3.67
CA TRP A 45 -6.08 4.15 -2.66
C TRP A 45 -6.09 5.60 -2.19
N VAL A 46 -4.92 6.23 -2.14
CA VAL A 46 -4.76 7.62 -1.67
C VAL A 46 -4.30 8.57 -2.78
N GLY A 47 -4.00 8.06 -3.98
CA GLY A 47 -3.49 8.85 -5.11
C GLY A 47 -2.06 9.35 -4.94
N GLN A 48 -1.36 8.93 -3.88
CA GLN A 48 -0.03 9.40 -3.51
C GLN A 48 1.05 8.62 -4.26
N ALA A 49 2.00 9.34 -4.87
CA ALA A 49 3.20 8.75 -5.44
C ALA A 49 4.27 8.55 -4.34
N TRP A 50 5.03 7.47 -4.46
CA TRP A 50 6.07 7.07 -3.53
C TRP A 50 7.32 6.65 -4.33
N VAL A 51 8.45 6.69 -3.66
CA VAL A 51 9.70 6.15 -4.17
C VAL A 51 10.26 5.14 -3.18
N GLU A 52 10.61 3.97 -3.69
CA GLU A 52 11.33 2.94 -3.00
C GLU A 52 12.82 3.08 -3.32
N TYR A 53 13.63 3.26 -2.28
CA TYR A 53 15.08 3.28 -2.40
C TYR A 53 15.67 1.93 -2.02
N CYS A 54 16.41 1.33 -2.95
CA CYS A 54 17.24 0.15 -2.71
C CYS A 54 18.72 0.55 -2.60
N PRO A 55 19.37 0.32 -1.44
CA PRO A 55 20.78 0.62 -1.22
C PRO A 55 21.71 -0.36 -1.96
N PRO A 56 22.99 0.02 -2.22
CA PRO A 56 23.90 -0.75 -3.06
C PRO A 56 24.43 -2.05 -2.42
N THR A 57 24.20 -2.27 -1.13
CA THR A 57 24.89 -3.29 -0.33
C THR A 57 24.00 -4.44 0.16
N ALA A 58 22.77 -4.59 -0.31
CA ALA A 58 21.97 -5.77 -0.01
C ALA A 58 20.91 -6.03 -1.08
N LEU A 59 20.59 -7.32 -1.28
CA LEU A 59 19.29 -7.76 -1.81
C LEU A 59 18.23 -6.77 -1.30
N CYS A 60 17.45 -6.14 -2.19
CA CYS A 60 16.44 -5.11 -1.87
C CYS A 60 15.31 -5.65 -0.95
N ILE A 61 15.66 -6.14 0.23
CA ILE A 61 14.81 -6.81 1.21
C ILE A 61 14.15 -5.77 2.11
N LYS A 62 14.80 -4.61 2.28
CA LYS A 62 14.31 -3.49 3.08
C LYS A 62 14.39 -2.20 2.28
N ASN A 63 13.30 -1.91 1.56
CA ASN A 63 13.18 -0.69 0.79
C ASN A 63 12.85 0.47 1.74
N TYR A 64 13.54 1.59 1.55
CA TYR A 64 13.15 2.84 2.21
C TYR A 64 12.12 3.53 1.33
N GLU A 65 10.90 3.65 1.83
CA GLU A 65 9.79 4.30 1.13
C GLU A 65 9.67 5.75 1.55
N VAL A 66 9.51 6.65 0.58
CA VAL A 66 9.32 8.08 0.85
C VAL A 66 8.26 8.66 -0.09
N PRO A 67 7.29 9.48 0.39
CA PRO A 67 6.24 10.02 -0.47
C PRO A 67 6.77 11.19 -1.29
N LEU A 68 6.46 11.21 -2.59
CA LEU A 68 6.82 12.32 -3.46
C LEU A 68 5.89 13.51 -3.26
N VAL A 69 6.45 14.72 -3.21
CA VAL A 69 5.66 15.94 -3.08
C VAL A 69 4.92 16.23 -4.39
N ILE A 70 5.58 16.01 -5.53
CA ILE A 70 5.03 16.17 -6.87
C ILE A 70 5.41 14.94 -7.70
N GLU A 71 4.45 14.33 -8.41
CA GLU A 71 4.68 13.11 -9.21
C GLU A 71 5.66 13.33 -10.39
N SER A 72 5.76 14.57 -10.89
CA SER A 72 6.72 14.96 -11.93
C SER A 72 8.14 15.13 -11.43
N ASP A 73 8.36 15.28 -10.12
CA ASP A 73 9.67 15.53 -9.52
C ASP A 73 10.39 14.19 -9.26
N ARG A 74 10.66 13.47 -10.35
CA ARG A 74 11.48 12.27 -10.31
C ARG A 74 12.95 12.66 -10.20
N HIS A 75 13.62 12.13 -9.19
CA HIS A 75 15.04 12.36 -8.94
C HIS A 75 15.90 11.22 -9.45
N ASN A 76 17.10 11.56 -9.91
CA ASN A 76 18.09 10.61 -10.40
C ASN A 76 19.06 10.15 -9.29
N SER A 77 18.94 10.67 -8.08
CA SER A 77 19.74 10.30 -6.92
C SER A 77 18.93 10.38 -5.62
N TYR A 78 19.29 9.53 -4.65
CA TYR A 78 18.67 9.52 -3.32
C TYR A 78 19.00 10.78 -2.51
N GLU A 79 20.19 11.36 -2.69
CA GLU A 79 20.58 12.59 -2.00
C GLU A 79 19.69 13.77 -2.40
N ALA A 80 19.39 13.92 -3.70
CA ALA A 80 18.49 14.96 -4.19
C ALA A 80 17.08 14.79 -3.62
N LEU A 81 16.58 13.55 -3.58
CA LEU A 81 15.29 13.21 -2.97
C LEU A 81 15.24 13.64 -1.50
N ILE A 82 16.22 13.23 -0.69
CA ILE A 82 16.24 13.55 0.74
C ILE A 82 16.43 15.04 0.99
N GLN A 83 17.20 15.74 0.17
CA GLN A 83 17.35 17.18 0.27
C GLN A 83 16.02 17.91 0.04
N GLU A 84 15.23 17.48 -0.93
CA GLU A 84 13.88 18.02 -1.16
C GLU A 84 12.93 17.69 0.00
N HIS A 85 12.97 16.46 0.50
CA HIS A 85 12.20 16.05 1.68
C HIS A 85 12.55 16.92 2.90
N GLY A 86 13.81 17.31 3.06
CA GLY A 86 14.24 18.26 4.08
C GLY A 86 13.53 19.61 3.98
N LYS A 87 13.24 20.10 2.77
CA LYS A 87 12.48 21.35 2.55
C LYS A 87 11.01 21.22 2.98
N HIS A 88 10.42 20.04 2.74
CA HIS A 88 9.02 19.75 3.07
C HIS A 88 8.84 19.08 4.44
N GLY A 89 9.91 18.86 5.20
CA GLY A 89 9.86 18.27 6.54
C GLY A 89 9.10 19.15 7.55
N LEU A 90 9.27 20.48 7.43
CA LEU A 90 8.61 21.45 8.32
C LEU A 90 7.15 21.74 7.94
N SER A 91 6.73 21.43 6.70
CA SER A 91 5.33 21.63 6.27
C SER A 91 4.39 20.56 6.80
N GLY A 92 4.91 19.47 7.36
CA GLY A 92 4.13 18.32 7.82
C GLY A 92 3.60 17.43 6.69
N PHE A 93 3.91 17.74 5.43
CA PHE A 93 3.44 16.99 4.26
C PHE A 93 3.77 15.50 4.36
N LEU A 94 5.02 15.18 4.70
CA LEU A 94 5.48 13.79 4.84
C LEU A 94 4.65 13.03 5.86
N VAL A 95 4.44 13.63 7.03
CA VAL A 95 3.64 13.04 8.12
C VAL A 95 2.19 12.84 7.68
N GLN A 96 1.62 13.81 6.97
CA GLN A 96 0.25 13.72 6.47
C GLN A 96 0.08 12.63 5.41
N ALA A 97 1.03 12.47 4.49
CA ALA A 97 1.02 11.42 3.49
C ALA A 97 1.04 10.02 4.14
N TRP A 98 1.94 9.82 5.11
CA TRP A 98 2.00 8.59 5.92
C TRP A 98 0.70 8.34 6.69
N ARG A 99 0.18 9.35 7.37
CA ARG A 99 -1.07 9.24 8.14
C ARG A 99 -2.27 8.87 7.26
N THR A 100 -2.35 9.46 6.07
CA THR A 100 -3.44 9.19 5.12
C THR A 100 -3.35 7.77 4.60
N ARG A 101 -2.12 7.30 4.29
CA ARG A 101 -1.85 5.92 3.89
C ARG A 101 -2.25 4.92 4.98
N ASP A 102 -1.85 5.18 6.23
CA ASP A 102 -2.14 4.29 7.35
C ASP A 102 -3.62 4.23 7.65
N LEU A 103 -4.32 5.37 7.59
CA LEU A 103 -5.77 5.43 7.76
C LEU A 103 -6.50 4.60 6.69
N ALA A 104 -6.14 4.75 5.42
CA ALA A 104 -6.73 3.97 4.33
C ALA A 104 -6.49 2.47 4.52
N THR A 105 -5.27 2.10 4.92
CA THR A 105 -4.89 0.71 5.22
C THR A 105 -5.70 0.15 6.39
N PHE A 106 -5.85 0.93 7.46
CA PHE A 106 -6.58 0.53 8.65
C PHE A 106 -8.07 0.30 8.35
N ILE A 107 -8.71 1.23 7.62
CA ILE A 107 -10.10 1.10 7.18
C ILE A 107 -10.26 -0.18 6.35
N TRP A 108 -9.37 -0.41 5.39
CA TRP A 108 -9.41 -1.60 4.55
C TRP A 108 -9.29 -2.91 5.34
N ILE A 109 -8.29 -3.00 6.22
CA ILE A 109 -8.05 -4.17 7.06
C ILE A 109 -9.28 -4.41 7.95
N THR A 110 -9.86 -3.35 8.52
CA THR A 110 -11.03 -3.44 9.38
C THR A 110 -12.23 -4.01 8.63
N ILE A 111 -12.57 -3.45 7.46
CA ILE A 111 -13.68 -3.93 6.62
C ILE A 111 -13.46 -5.38 6.19
N THR A 112 -12.25 -5.71 5.76
CA THR A 112 -11.87 -7.07 5.34
C THR A 112 -11.98 -8.06 6.48
N SER A 113 -11.52 -7.68 7.67
CA SER A 113 -11.56 -8.53 8.88
C SER A 113 -12.99 -8.80 9.34
N ILE A 114 -13.85 -7.77 9.34
CA ILE A 114 -15.28 -7.92 9.66
C ILE A 114 -15.96 -8.85 8.66
N SER A 115 -15.71 -8.66 7.36
CA SER A 115 -16.27 -9.51 6.30
C SER A 115 -15.82 -10.96 6.42
N PHE A 116 -14.53 -11.18 6.74
CA PHE A 116 -13.98 -12.51 6.97
C PHE A 116 -14.59 -13.20 8.19
N ALA A 117 -14.69 -12.50 9.33
CA ALA A 117 -15.35 -13.01 10.53
C ALA A 117 -16.82 -13.35 10.26
N GLY A 118 -17.53 -12.50 9.51
CA GLY A 118 -18.91 -12.74 9.08
C GLY A 118 -19.04 -13.99 8.19
N THR A 119 -18.07 -14.24 7.30
CA THR A 119 -18.00 -15.45 6.48
C THR A 119 -17.90 -16.70 7.35
N ILE A 120 -17.00 -16.71 8.34
CA ILE A 120 -16.83 -17.84 9.26
C ILE A 120 -18.11 -18.06 10.07
N PHE A 121 -18.66 -17.00 10.64
CA PHE A 121 -19.87 -17.08 11.48
C PHE A 121 -21.06 -17.66 10.70
N THR A 122 -21.30 -17.16 9.48
CA THR A 122 -22.40 -17.64 8.64
C THR A 122 -22.18 -19.07 8.17
N PHE A 123 -20.93 -19.48 7.91
CA PHE A 123 -20.58 -20.86 7.59
C PHE A 123 -20.86 -21.83 8.76
N VAL A 124 -20.40 -21.50 9.97
CA VAL A 124 -20.63 -22.32 11.18
C VAL A 124 -22.12 -22.43 11.47
N SER A 125 -22.84 -21.32 11.41
CA SER A 125 -24.29 -21.28 11.64
C SER A 125 -25.05 -22.12 10.62
N PHE A 126 -24.63 -22.13 9.36
CA PHE A 126 -25.22 -22.96 8.32
C PHE A 126 -24.97 -24.46 8.57
N LYS A 127 -23.76 -24.84 8.98
CA LYS A 127 -23.45 -26.23 9.36
C LYS A 127 -24.28 -26.70 10.56
N ARG A 128 -24.43 -25.87 11.59
CA ARG A 128 -25.22 -26.20 12.80
C ARG A 128 -26.69 -26.43 12.51
N ARG A 129 -27.29 -25.73 11.55
CA ARG A 129 -28.71 -25.93 11.15
C ARG A 129 -28.95 -27.15 10.27
N LYS A 130 -27.90 -27.77 9.74
CA LYS A 130 -27.97 -28.98 8.91
C LYS A 130 -27.72 -30.27 9.69
N LYS A 131 -27.16 -30.17 10.90
CA LYS A 131 -27.14 -31.25 11.89
C LYS A 131 -28.46 -31.22 12.65
#